data_AF-A0A329IZ21-F1
#
_entry.id   AF-A0A329IZ21-F1
#
_cell.length_a   1.000
_cell.length_b   1.000
_cell.length_c   1.000
_cell.angle_alpha   90.00
_cell.angle_beta   90.00
_cell.angle_gamma   90.00
#
_symmetry.space_group_name_H-M   'P 1'
#
loop_
_entity.id
_entity.type
_entity.pdbx_description
1 polymer ?
#
loop_
_entity_poly.entity_id
_entity_poly.type
_entity_poly.pdbx_seq_one_letter_code
_entity_poly.pdbx_strand_id
1 'polypeptide(L)' 'MNLRGYVILLLLVATLGGCASHSGCAGYACKRPDSTDRELVIWWPPDMRQGIDERDHQQDYTVVPLKD' A
#
# COMPACT_ATOMS: atom_id res chain seq x y z
N MET A 1 -26.12 12.56 -29.65
CA MET A 1 -25.99 12.29 -28.20
C MET A 1 -26.52 13.49 -27.43
N ASN A 2 -27.48 13.28 -26.53
CA ASN A 2 -28.25 14.35 -25.88
C ASN A 2 -27.51 14.92 -24.66
N LEU A 3 -27.70 16.22 -24.37
CA LEU A 3 -27.12 16.92 -23.21
C LEU A 3 -27.34 16.17 -21.88
N ARG A 4 -28.50 15.51 -21.73
CA ARG A 4 -28.83 14.68 -20.57
C ARG A 4 -27.89 13.49 -20.38
N GLY A 5 -27.42 12.88 -21.47
CA GLY A 5 -26.47 11.77 -21.44
C GLY A 5 -25.09 12.22 -20.95
N TYR A 6 -24.63 13.40 -21.38
CA TYR A 6 -23.38 13.99 -20.91
C TYR A 6 -23.41 14.31 -19.42
N VAL A 7 -24.52 14.85 -18.91
CA VAL A 7 -24.68 15.14 -17.47
C VAL A 7 -24.63 13.86 -16.63
N ILE A 8 -25.30 12.80 -17.08
CA ILE A 8 -25.29 11.50 -16.38
C ILE A 8 -23.89 10.88 -16.39
N LEU A 9 -23.19 10.94 -17.53
CA LEU A 9 -21.82 10.44 -17.65
C LEU A 9 -20.86 11.17 -16.70
N LEU A 10 -20.93 12.50 -16.65
CA LEU A 10 -20.08 13.32 -15.78
C LEU A 10 -20.34 13.03 -14.30
N LEU A 11 -21.60 12.88 -13.90
CA LEU A 11 -21.97 12.50 -12.54
C LEU A 11 -21.41 11.12 -12.18
N LEU A 12 -21.55 10.13 -13.06
CA LEU A 12 -21.00 8.79 -12.86
C LEU A 12 -19.49 8.83 -12.67
N VAL A 13 -18.75 9.49 -13.56
CA VAL A 13 -17.28 9.58 -13.48
C VAL A 13 -16.83 10.28 -12.19
N ALA A 14 -17.51 11.35 -11.78
CA ALA A 14 -17.22 12.04 -10.52
C ALA A 14 -17.46 11.14 -9.30
N THR A 15 -18.55 10.36 -9.28
CA THR A 15 -18.83 9.43 -8.18
C THR A 15 -17.84 8.26 -8.11
N LEU A 16 -17.46 7.70 -9.25
CA LEU A 16 -16.52 6.58 -9.34
C LEU A 16 -15.08 7.02 -9.02
N GLY A 17 -14.68 8.21 -9.49
CA GLY A 17 -13.37 8.79 -9.20
C GLY A 17 -13.17 9.20 -7.73
N GLY A 18 -14.24 9.45 -6.99
CA GLY A 18 -14.17 9.70 -5.54
C GLY A 18 -13.90 8.44 -4.72
N CYS A 19 -14.34 7.26 -5.20
CA CYS A 19 -14.09 5.98 -4.53
C CYS A 19 -12.74 5.37 -4.92
N ALA A 20 -12.23 5.69 -6.11
CA ALA A 20 -10.87 5.38 -6.54
C ALA A 20 -9.96 6.55 -6.17
N SER A 21 -9.64 6.70 -4.88
CA SER A 21 -8.73 7.73 -4.38
C SER A 21 -7.47 7.81 -5.25
N HIS A 22 -7.32 8.91 -5.99
CA HIS A 22 -6.16 9.20 -6.84
C HIS A 22 -4.88 9.38 -6.03
N SER A 23 -5.00 9.75 -4.75
CA SER A 23 -3.95 9.44 -3.79
C SER A 23 -4.02 7.95 -3.53
N GLY A 24 -3.04 7.19 -4.03
CA GLY A 24 -2.73 5.86 -3.49
C GLY A 24 -2.65 5.91 -1.97
N CYS A 25 -2.51 4.75 -1.31
CA CYS A 25 -2.63 4.74 0.14
C CYS A 25 -1.71 5.82 0.78
N ALA A 26 -2.25 6.54 1.74
CA ALA A 26 -1.64 7.77 2.23
C ALA A 26 -1.18 7.55 3.67
N GLY A 27 -0.04 8.13 4.01
CA GLY A 27 0.53 8.02 5.36
C GLY A 27 1.46 6.83 5.53
N TYR A 28 1.74 6.48 6.79
CA TYR A 28 2.77 5.51 7.15
C TYR A 28 2.57 4.14 6.49
N ALA A 29 1.31 3.74 6.24
CA ALA A 29 0.97 2.47 5.61
C ALA A 29 1.52 2.33 4.17
N CYS A 30 1.73 3.42 3.43
CA CYS A 30 2.22 3.37 2.04
C CYS A 30 3.70 3.69 1.86
N LYS A 31 4.37 4.09 2.94
CA LYS A 31 5.83 4.13 2.96
C LYS A 31 6.42 2.73 3.20
N ARG A 32 5.56 1.76 3.52
CA ARG A 32 5.92 0.37 3.79
C ARG A 32 6.29 -0.34 2.48
N PRO A 33 7.41 -1.08 2.43
CA PRO A 33 7.78 -1.84 1.25
C PRO A 33 6.83 -3.03 1.05
N ASP A 34 6.57 -3.35 -0.21
CA ASP A 34 5.78 -4.51 -0.64
C ASP A 34 6.70 -5.67 -1.05
N SER A 35 6.20 -6.90 -0.91
CA SER A 35 6.90 -8.11 -1.37
C SER A 35 6.89 -8.20 -2.90
N THR A 36 7.95 -8.76 -3.48
CA THR A 36 8.09 -8.98 -4.93
C THR A 36 8.41 -10.46 -5.22
N ASP A 37 8.63 -10.79 -6.49
CA ASP A 37 9.10 -12.13 -6.89
C ASP A 37 10.52 -12.46 -6.41
N ARG A 38 11.27 -11.47 -5.92
CA ARG A 38 12.67 -11.64 -5.47
C ARG A 38 12.89 -11.40 -3.99
N GLU A 39 11.91 -10.83 -3.28
CA GLU A 39 12.06 -10.47 -1.88
C GLU A 39 10.73 -10.51 -1.14
N LEU A 40 10.77 -11.01 0.09
CA LEU A 40 9.64 -11.10 0.99
C LEU A 40 9.81 -10.10 2.13
N VAL A 41 8.81 -9.25 2.35
CA VAL A 41 8.75 -8.33 3.48
C VAL A 41 7.95 -8.97 4.61
N ILE A 42 8.57 -9.15 5.78
CA ILE A 42 7.93 -9.72 6.99
C ILE A 42 7.70 -8.60 8.00
N TRP A 43 6.47 -8.44 8.49
CA TRP A 43 6.06 -7.41 9.42
C TRP A 43 5.97 -7.95 10.85
N TRP A 44 6.70 -7.33 11.78
CA TRP A 44 6.77 -7.80 13.16
C TRP A 44 5.95 -6.91 14.10
N PRO A 45 5.01 -7.48 14.87
CA PRO A 45 4.37 -6.75 15.96
C PRO A 45 5.39 -6.46 17.07
N PRO A 46 5.18 -5.41 17.90
CA PRO A 46 6.18 -4.90 18.84
C PRO A 46 6.78 -5.94 19.80
N ASP A 47 5.97 -6.90 20.23
CA ASP A 47 6.33 -8.00 21.11
C ASP A 47 7.27 -9.03 20.46
N MET A 48 7.26 -9.14 19.13
CA MET A 48 8.10 -10.08 18.37
C MET A 48 9.34 -9.44 17.76
N ARG A 49 9.64 -8.18 18.05
CA ARG A 49 10.85 -7.47 17.58
C ARG A 49 12.10 -7.80 18.40
N GLN A 50 11.92 -8.49 19.52
CA GLN A 50 13.02 -8.90 20.40
C GLN A 50 13.73 -10.11 19.79
N GLY A 51 14.93 -9.91 19.26
CA GLY A 51 15.73 -10.96 18.62
C GLY A 51 16.02 -10.76 17.12
N ILE A 52 15.46 -9.71 16.51
CA ILE A 52 15.99 -9.16 15.25
C ILE A 52 17.32 -8.50 15.60
N ASP A 53 18.37 -8.80 14.82
CA ASP A 53 19.77 -8.38 15.03
C ASP A 53 19.88 -6.99 15.68
N GLU A 54 20.73 -6.85 16.70
CA GLU A 54 20.76 -5.72 17.66
C GLU A 54 20.92 -4.33 17.03
N ARG A 55 21.24 -4.28 15.74
CA ARG A 55 21.35 -3.07 14.94
C ARG A 55 20.01 -2.51 14.44
N ASP A 56 18.94 -3.31 14.42
CA ASP A 56 17.68 -3.00 13.73
C ASP A 56 16.42 -3.05 14.61
N HIS A 57 16.57 -2.91 15.94
CA HIS A 57 15.43 -2.89 16.87
C HIS A 57 14.38 -1.79 16.62
N GLN A 58 14.70 -0.79 15.80
CA GLN A 58 13.76 0.25 15.38
C GLN A 58 12.95 -0.15 14.13
N GLN A 59 13.32 -1.22 13.44
CA GLN A 59 12.68 -1.63 12.19
C GLN A 59 11.47 -2.52 12.45
N ASP A 60 10.30 -2.06 12.01
CA ASP A 60 9.02 -2.76 12.13
C ASP A 60 8.90 -3.96 11.17
N TYR A 61 9.90 -4.18 10.32
CA TYR A 61 9.90 -5.17 9.26
C TYR A 61 11.31 -5.68 8.94
N THR A 62 11.38 -6.83 8.29
CA THR A 62 12.61 -7.39 7.72
C THR A 62 12.38 -7.72 6.26
N VAL A 63 13.37 -7.48 5.41
CA VAL A 63 13.34 -7.86 3.99
C VAL A 63 14.23 -9.08 3.79
N VAL A 64 13.65 -10.17 3.29
CA VAL A 64 14.33 -11.44 3.08
C VAL A 64 14.42 -11.71 1.58
N PRO A 65 15.63 -11.89 1.00
CA PRO A 65 15.76 -12.24 -0.40
C PRO A 65 15.25 -13.66 -0.63
N LEU A 66 14.45 -13.84 -1.68
CA LEU A 66 14.01 -15.14 -2.14
C LEU A 66 15.16 -15.78 -2.94
N LYS A 67 15.44 -17.04 -2.65
CA LYS A 67 16.44 -17.83 -3.37
C LYS A 67 15.74 -18.56 -4.50
N ASP A 68 16.32 -18.48 -5.70
CA ASP A 68 15.88 -19.25 -6.87
C ASP A 68 15.97 -20.77 -6.61
#